data_AF-A0A9P1CRU0-F1
#
_entry.id   AF-A0A9P1CRU0-F1
#
_cell.length_a   1.000
_cell.length_b   1.000
_cell.length_c   1.000
_cell.angle_alpha   90.00
_cell.angle_beta   90.00
_cell.angle_gamma   90.00
#
_symmetry.space_group_name_H-M   'P 1'
#
loop_
_entity.id
_entity.type
_entity.pdbx_description
1 polymer ?
#
loop_
_entity_poly.entity_id
_entity_poly.type
_entity_poly.pdbx_seq_one_letter_code
_entity_poly.pdbx_strand_id
1 'polypeptide(L)'
;MAALGLRRRWFLLAALLIPVMAEEESSPVAIAISVMLMGSIGFQMLMFYLVNWPDRDIQRYSWQVISQTISIFCAVLLFQGCNGLVEERLIEGSSDWMEVVVDMAQMLFWLVCMQIVLAITSGALNEIFGGDADMERVELNLKSWSVLFSHVAGFATINAWGSLQQKFFNSSPLHVLLVVPMGSVGLLLIYHIFDIIRERIAHMDDGEKDEYEEKWDEETEEAENDVAGLSMSFLTVQAMRFAISGILPNQEGLEPWGAAISHTPHQCHLLMGCGFIFFLLSMA
;
A
#
# COMPACT_ATOMS: atom_id res chain seq x y z
N MET A 1 50.28 -52.51 10.06
CA MET A 1 50.77 -51.26 9.40
C MET A 1 49.68 -50.48 8.65
N ALA A 2 48.57 -51.07 8.20
CA ALA A 2 47.52 -50.34 7.47
C ALA A 2 46.70 -49.33 8.30
N ALA A 3 46.47 -49.58 9.60
CA ALA A 3 45.64 -48.72 10.46
C ALA A 3 46.27 -47.35 10.80
N LEU A 4 47.61 -47.26 10.81
CA LEU A 4 48.35 -46.02 11.06
C LEU A 4 48.28 -45.05 9.87
N GLY A 5 48.17 -45.58 8.64
CA GLY A 5 48.02 -44.77 7.43
C GLY A 5 46.64 -44.10 7.31
N LEU A 6 45.58 -44.76 7.78
CA LEU A 6 44.23 -44.19 7.78
C LEU A 6 44.11 -43.02 8.76
N ARG A 7 44.56 -43.18 10.02
CA ARG A 7 44.54 -42.09 11.01
C ARG A 7 45.32 -40.86 10.54
N ARG A 8 46.48 -41.05 9.91
CA ARG A 8 47.29 -39.95 9.37
C ARG A 8 46.62 -39.23 8.20
N ARG A 9 45.88 -39.96 7.36
CA ARG A 9 45.05 -39.37 6.28
C ARG A 9 43.87 -38.58 6.83
N TRP A 10 43.20 -39.07 7.87
CA TRP A 10 42.12 -38.32 8.53
C TRP A 10 42.63 -37.07 9.26
N PHE A 11 43.80 -37.15 9.91
CA PHE A 11 44.43 -35.97 10.51
C PHE A 11 44.90 -34.95 9.46
N LEU A 12 45.41 -35.41 8.31
CA LEU A 12 45.79 -34.51 7.21
C LEU A 12 44.57 -33.88 6.51
N LEU A 13 43.48 -34.64 6.32
CA LEU A 13 42.21 -34.10 5.83
C LEU A 13 41.60 -33.11 6.81
N ALA A 14 41.58 -33.42 8.11
CA ALA A 14 41.15 -32.48 9.14
C ALA A 14 42.05 -31.24 9.19
N ALA A 15 43.37 -31.39 9.10
CA ALA A 15 44.32 -30.27 9.08
C ALA A 15 44.33 -29.47 7.76
N LEU A 16 43.76 -29.99 6.66
CA LEU A 16 43.50 -29.27 5.41
C LEU A 16 42.12 -28.59 5.43
N LEU A 17 41.13 -29.18 6.12
CA LEU A 17 39.81 -28.59 6.32
C LEU A 17 39.83 -27.44 7.33
N ILE A 18 40.67 -27.52 8.37
CA ILE A 18 40.82 -26.46 9.38
C ILE A 18 41.26 -25.10 8.78
N PRO A 19 42.24 -25.01 7.84
CA PRO A 19 42.58 -23.75 7.18
C PRO A 19 41.63 -23.37 6.04
N VAL A 20 40.83 -24.30 5.48
CA VAL A 20 39.71 -23.96 4.57
C VAL A 20 38.53 -23.38 5.34
N MET A 21 38.39 -23.73 6.63
CA MET A 21 37.45 -23.13 7.58
C MET A 21 38.06 -21.95 8.36
N ALA A 22 39.29 -21.53 8.03
CA ALA A 22 39.86 -20.31 8.59
C ALA A 22 39.24 -19.11 7.88
N GLU A 23 38.16 -18.59 8.49
CA GLU A 23 37.61 -17.24 8.37
C GLU A 23 37.94 -16.50 7.06
N GLU A 24 37.25 -16.87 5.99
CA GLU A 24 36.76 -15.84 5.09
C GLU A 24 35.68 -15.12 5.90
N GLU A 25 35.99 -13.95 6.48
CA GLU A 25 34.97 -13.09 7.09
C GLU A 25 33.84 -12.95 6.06
N SER A 26 32.71 -13.60 6.35
CA SER A 26 31.57 -13.59 5.43
C SER A 26 31.20 -12.13 5.21
N SER A 27 31.29 -11.68 3.96
CA SER A 27 31.04 -10.26 3.65
C SER A 27 29.70 -9.83 4.28
N PRO A 28 29.55 -8.56 4.70
CA PRO A 28 28.30 -8.07 5.28
C PRO A 28 27.08 -8.36 4.40
N VAL A 29 27.28 -8.39 3.08
CA VAL A 29 26.28 -8.78 2.08
C VAL A 29 25.93 -10.27 2.18
N ALA A 30 26.89 -11.17 2.34
CA ALA A 30 26.64 -12.60 2.51
C ALA A 30 25.86 -12.91 3.80
N ILE A 31 26.15 -12.19 4.90
CA ILE A 31 25.38 -12.28 6.15
C ILE A 31 23.96 -11.78 5.91
N ALA A 32 23.78 -10.61 5.27
CA ALA A 32 22.47 -10.06 4.96
C ALA A 32 21.63 -11.01 4.09
N ILE A 33 22.19 -11.57 3.02
CA ILE A 33 21.52 -12.54 2.16
C ILE A 33 21.09 -13.77 2.97
N SER A 34 21.99 -14.27 3.83
CA SER A 34 21.72 -15.47 4.65
C SER A 34 20.60 -15.23 5.67
N VAL A 35 20.58 -14.05 6.33
CA VAL A 35 19.51 -13.65 7.26
C VAL A 35 18.19 -13.46 6.52
N MET A 36 18.20 -12.81 5.35
CA MET A 36 17.00 -12.62 4.53
C MET A 36 16.41 -13.95 4.05
N LEU A 37 17.25 -14.90 3.59
CA LEU A 37 16.80 -16.22 3.18
C LEU A 37 16.26 -17.05 4.34
N MET A 38 16.92 -17.01 5.50
CA MET A 38 16.44 -17.72 6.69
C MET A 38 15.11 -17.13 7.18
N GLY A 39 14.98 -15.80 7.16
CA GLY A 39 13.74 -15.10 7.48
C GLY A 39 12.61 -15.44 6.51
N SER A 40 12.87 -15.48 5.19
CA SER A 40 11.83 -15.79 4.20
C SER A 40 11.34 -17.23 4.29
N ILE A 41 12.23 -18.21 4.52
CA ILE A 41 11.85 -19.61 4.76
C ILE A 41 11.04 -19.71 6.07
N GLY A 42 11.51 -19.06 7.15
CA GLY A 42 10.79 -19.03 8.42
C GLY A 42 9.38 -18.46 8.28
N PHE A 43 9.24 -17.36 7.55
CA PHE A 43 7.96 -16.75 7.23
C PHE A 43 7.07 -17.70 6.40
N GLN A 44 7.60 -18.32 5.35
CA GLN A 44 6.83 -19.26 4.52
C GLN A 44 6.32 -20.46 5.33
N MET A 45 7.15 -20.99 6.23
CA MET A 45 6.76 -22.10 7.12
C MET A 45 5.70 -21.65 8.14
N LEU A 46 5.82 -20.46 8.71
CA LEU A 46 4.82 -19.87 9.61
C LEU A 46 3.48 -19.69 8.89
N MET A 47 3.49 -19.15 7.67
CA MET A 47 2.28 -18.97 6.87
C MET A 47 1.60 -20.31 6.57
N PHE A 48 2.37 -21.32 6.16
CA PHE A 48 1.84 -22.67 5.92
C PHE A 48 1.20 -23.26 7.19
N TYR A 49 1.81 -23.02 8.35
CA TYR A 49 1.30 -23.49 9.62
C TYR A 49 -0.02 -22.80 10.03
N LEU A 50 -0.08 -21.47 9.95
CA LEU A 50 -1.27 -20.69 10.31
C LEU A 50 -2.47 -21.04 9.41
N VAL A 51 -2.23 -21.18 8.10
CA VAL A 51 -3.25 -21.54 7.12
C VAL A 51 -3.81 -22.96 7.31
N ASN A 52 -3.04 -23.87 7.92
CA ASN A 52 -3.43 -25.26 8.18
C ASN A 52 -3.70 -25.52 9.68
N TRP A 53 -3.88 -24.48 10.48
CA TRP A 53 -4.11 -24.61 11.92
C TRP A 53 -5.43 -25.36 12.22
N PRO A 54 -5.55 -26.20 13.26
CA PRO A 54 -6.77 -27.00 13.51
C PRO A 54 -8.06 -26.19 13.73
N ASP A 55 -7.93 -24.99 14.28
CA ASP A 55 -9.04 -24.04 14.47
C ASP A 55 -9.39 -23.33 13.15
N ARG A 56 -10.67 -23.42 12.76
CA ARG A 56 -11.18 -22.84 11.51
C ARG A 56 -11.14 -21.32 11.51
N ASP A 57 -11.24 -20.67 12.67
CA ASP A 57 -11.20 -19.21 12.75
C ASP A 57 -9.80 -18.69 12.42
N ILE A 58 -8.76 -19.36 12.94
CA ILE A 58 -7.36 -19.02 12.62
C ILE A 58 -7.10 -19.20 11.12
N GLN A 59 -7.63 -20.26 10.50
CA GLN A 59 -7.50 -20.44 9.05
C GLN A 59 -8.16 -19.28 8.29
N ARG A 60 -9.39 -18.90 8.66
CA ARG A 60 -10.15 -17.83 8.00
C ARG A 60 -9.40 -16.49 8.09
N TYR A 61 -8.98 -16.08 9.28
CA TYR A 61 -8.23 -14.84 9.45
C TYR A 61 -6.88 -14.88 8.74
N SER A 62 -6.19 -16.03 8.74
CA SER A 62 -4.93 -16.20 8.00
C SER A 62 -5.13 -15.96 6.50
N TRP A 63 -6.15 -16.56 5.91
CA TRP A 63 -6.48 -16.35 4.50
C TRP A 63 -6.90 -14.91 4.20
N GLN A 64 -7.66 -14.27 5.08
CA GLN A 64 -8.04 -12.86 4.94
C GLN A 64 -6.81 -11.94 4.94
N VAL A 65 -5.89 -12.11 5.89
CA VAL A 65 -4.66 -11.32 5.96
C VAL A 65 -3.77 -11.53 4.73
N ILE A 66 -3.66 -12.77 4.24
CA ILE A 66 -2.93 -13.07 2.99
C ILE A 66 -3.58 -12.34 1.82
N SER A 67 -4.90 -12.47 1.68
CA SER A 67 -5.64 -11.86 0.57
C SER A 67 -5.49 -10.34 0.58
N GLN A 68 -5.66 -9.68 1.73
CA GLN A 68 -5.48 -8.24 1.87
C GLN A 68 -4.04 -7.81 1.51
N THR A 69 -3.04 -8.54 2.00
CA THR A 69 -1.63 -8.23 1.71
C THR A 69 -1.32 -8.32 0.22
N ILE A 70 -1.78 -9.39 -0.45
CA ILE A 70 -1.60 -9.56 -1.89
C ILE A 70 -2.32 -8.44 -2.65
N SER A 71 -3.55 -8.09 -2.26
CA SER A 71 -4.32 -7.02 -2.90
C SER A 71 -3.60 -5.66 -2.80
N ILE A 72 -3.01 -5.32 -1.66
CA ILE A 72 -2.23 -4.07 -1.50
C ILE A 72 -1.03 -4.05 -2.45
N PHE A 73 -0.26 -5.15 -2.54
CA PHE A 73 0.87 -5.24 -3.48
C PHE A 73 0.42 -5.17 -4.94
N CYS A 74 -0.66 -5.86 -5.29
CA CYS A 74 -1.26 -5.79 -6.62
C CYS A 74 -1.72 -4.36 -6.94
N ALA A 75 -2.33 -3.66 -5.99
CA ALA A 75 -2.75 -2.28 -6.14
C ALA A 75 -1.56 -1.34 -6.45
N VAL A 76 -0.48 -1.43 -5.67
CA VAL A 76 0.75 -0.65 -5.90
C VAL A 76 1.30 -0.92 -7.29
N LEU A 77 1.49 -2.19 -7.67
CA LEU A 77 2.08 -2.56 -8.95
C LEU A 77 1.22 -2.14 -10.15
N LEU A 78 -0.10 -2.26 -10.02
CA LEU A 78 -1.04 -1.86 -11.05
C LEU A 78 -1.03 -0.33 -11.21
N PHE A 79 -1.09 0.41 -10.11
CA PHE A 79 -1.00 1.86 -10.14
C PHE A 79 0.35 2.33 -10.72
N GLN A 80 1.47 1.83 -10.21
CA GLN A 80 2.80 2.20 -10.68
C GLN A 80 3.01 1.87 -12.17
N GLY A 81 2.53 0.70 -12.61
CA GLY A 81 2.59 0.32 -14.03
C GLY A 81 1.80 1.26 -14.93
N CYS A 82 0.58 1.64 -14.52
CA CYS A 82 -0.23 2.62 -15.26
C CYS A 82 0.37 4.03 -15.20
N ASN A 83 0.81 4.46 -14.02
CA ASN A 83 1.38 5.78 -13.80
C ASN A 83 2.67 5.98 -14.59
N GLY A 84 3.56 4.98 -14.60
CA GLY A 84 4.79 5.04 -15.40
C GLY A 84 4.52 5.21 -16.90
N LEU A 85 3.46 4.58 -17.44
CA LEU A 85 3.06 4.77 -18.83
C LEU A 85 2.48 6.17 -19.10
N VAL A 86 1.73 6.73 -18.15
CA VAL A 86 1.20 8.09 -18.22
C VAL A 86 2.34 9.10 -18.16
N GLU A 87 3.29 8.90 -17.26
CA GLU A 87 4.46 9.76 -17.09
C GLU A 87 5.33 9.81 -18.36
N GLU A 88 5.69 8.65 -18.91
CA GLU A 88 6.52 8.56 -20.12
C GLU A 88 5.82 9.16 -21.35
N ARG A 89 4.51 8.97 -21.50
CA ARG A 89 3.80 9.36 -22.74
C ARG A 89 3.18 10.76 -22.71
N LEU A 90 2.73 11.22 -21.55
CA LEU A 90 1.96 12.46 -21.42
C LEU A 90 2.70 13.55 -20.64
N ILE A 91 3.53 13.17 -19.66
CA ILE A 91 4.15 14.13 -18.73
C ILE A 91 5.56 14.52 -19.16
N GLU A 92 6.33 13.60 -19.79
CA GLU A 92 7.72 13.87 -20.20
C GLU A 92 7.81 15.08 -21.15
N GLY A 93 8.49 16.15 -20.69
CA GLY A 93 8.67 17.40 -21.43
C GLY A 93 7.48 18.39 -21.35
N SER A 94 6.45 18.09 -20.56
CA SER A 94 5.31 18.98 -20.34
C SER A 94 5.55 19.99 -19.20
N SER A 95 4.63 20.95 -19.04
CA SER A 95 4.69 21.95 -17.95
C SER A 95 4.20 21.36 -16.61
N ASP A 96 4.72 21.85 -15.48
CA ASP A 96 4.31 21.40 -14.13
C ASP A 96 2.79 21.47 -13.89
N TRP A 97 2.08 22.43 -14.50
CA TRP A 97 0.62 22.50 -14.41
C TRP A 97 -0.09 21.33 -15.10
N MET A 98 0.45 20.87 -16.24
CA MET A 98 -0.11 19.75 -16.99
C MET A 98 0.07 18.44 -16.20
N GLU A 99 1.22 18.25 -15.58
CA GLU A 99 1.49 17.11 -14.68
C GLU A 99 0.41 17.00 -13.59
N VAL A 100 0.17 18.07 -12.83
CA VAL A 100 -0.85 18.08 -11.78
C VAL A 100 -2.26 17.83 -12.33
N VAL A 101 -2.61 18.41 -13.50
CA VAL A 101 -3.93 18.18 -14.11
C VAL A 101 -4.10 16.72 -14.54
N VAL A 102 -3.06 16.11 -15.10
CA VAL A 102 -3.08 14.70 -15.51
C VAL A 102 -3.20 13.79 -14.29
N ASP A 103 -2.44 14.05 -13.22
CA ASP A 103 -2.54 13.27 -11.99
C ASP A 103 -3.92 13.39 -11.34
N MET A 104 -4.50 14.59 -11.32
CA MET A 104 -5.86 14.82 -10.82
C MET A 104 -6.90 14.07 -11.67
N ALA A 105 -6.73 14.04 -12.99
CA ALA A 105 -7.59 13.27 -13.88
C ALA A 105 -7.44 11.76 -13.67
N GLN A 106 -6.22 11.28 -13.43
CA GLN A 106 -5.94 9.86 -13.12
C GLN A 106 -6.53 9.46 -11.76
N MET A 107 -6.48 10.33 -10.75
CA MET A 107 -7.16 10.15 -9.48
C MET A 107 -8.67 9.99 -9.68
N LEU A 108 -9.31 10.91 -10.42
CA LEU A 108 -10.74 10.84 -10.72
C LEU A 108 -11.09 9.56 -11.50
N PHE A 109 -10.26 9.17 -12.46
CA PHE A 109 -10.43 7.93 -13.21
C PHE A 109 -10.46 6.71 -12.28
N TRP A 110 -9.48 6.57 -11.38
CA TRP A 110 -9.43 5.43 -10.46
C TRP A 110 -10.54 5.43 -9.42
N LEU A 111 -10.95 6.61 -8.93
CA LEU A 111 -12.11 6.76 -8.05
C LEU A 111 -13.40 6.32 -8.75
N VAL A 112 -13.60 6.72 -10.01
CA VAL A 112 -14.77 6.28 -10.80
C VAL A 112 -14.69 4.77 -11.10
N CYS A 113 -13.52 4.23 -11.41
CA CYS A 113 -13.36 2.78 -11.59
C CYS A 113 -13.70 2.00 -10.31
N MET A 114 -13.30 2.48 -9.14
CA MET A 114 -13.68 1.90 -7.86
C MET A 114 -15.21 1.86 -7.71
N GLN A 115 -15.88 3.00 -7.90
CA GLN A 115 -17.34 3.11 -7.82
C GLN A 115 -18.05 2.12 -8.77
N ILE A 116 -17.62 2.04 -10.02
CA ILE A 116 -18.20 1.13 -11.02
C ILE A 116 -17.98 -0.33 -10.65
N VAL A 117 -16.76 -0.69 -10.24
CA VAL A 117 -16.46 -2.09 -9.89
C VAL A 117 -17.28 -2.53 -8.69
N LEU A 118 -17.40 -1.70 -7.65
CA LEU A 118 -18.22 -2.02 -6.48
C LEU A 118 -19.70 -2.14 -6.81
N ALA A 119 -20.22 -1.29 -7.69
CA ALA A 119 -21.60 -1.41 -8.16
C ALA A 119 -21.87 -2.72 -8.92
N ILE A 120 -20.89 -3.20 -9.70
CA ILE A 120 -21.00 -4.45 -10.45
C ILE A 120 -20.86 -5.67 -9.51
N THR A 121 -19.91 -5.61 -8.58
CA THR A 121 -19.59 -6.74 -7.70
C THR A 121 -20.55 -6.90 -6.54
N SER A 122 -21.21 -5.83 -6.10
CA SER A 122 -22.26 -5.87 -5.07
C SER A 122 -23.51 -6.60 -5.55
N GLY A 123 -23.69 -6.75 -6.86
CA GLY A 123 -24.91 -7.35 -7.41
C GLY A 123 -26.10 -6.41 -7.43
N ALA A 124 -25.99 -5.17 -6.93
CA ALA A 124 -27.01 -4.13 -7.07
C ALA A 124 -27.36 -3.87 -8.55
N LEU A 125 -26.38 -3.95 -9.45
CA LEU A 125 -26.63 -3.89 -10.90
C LEU A 125 -27.11 -5.23 -11.50
N ASN A 126 -26.98 -6.36 -10.80
CA ASN A 126 -27.36 -7.69 -11.27
C ASN A 126 -28.83 -8.05 -11.02
N GLU A 127 -29.57 -7.34 -10.16
CA GLU A 127 -31.03 -7.49 -10.13
C GLU A 127 -31.65 -7.18 -11.51
N ILE A 128 -31.04 -6.26 -12.27
CA ILE A 128 -31.36 -5.98 -13.69
C ILE A 128 -31.09 -7.20 -14.61
N PHE A 129 -30.16 -8.09 -14.24
CA PHE A 129 -29.72 -9.24 -15.06
C PHE A 129 -30.13 -10.62 -14.51
N GLY A 130 -30.87 -10.69 -13.40
CA GLY A 130 -31.59 -11.88 -12.94
C GLY A 130 -30.73 -13.06 -12.44
N GLY A 131 -29.70 -12.79 -11.63
CA GLY A 131 -28.85 -13.83 -11.06
C GLY A 131 -29.12 -14.12 -9.58
N ASP A 132 -29.48 -15.37 -9.23
CA ASP A 132 -29.49 -15.90 -7.85
C ASP A 132 -28.04 -16.05 -7.34
N ALA A 133 -27.40 -14.94 -6.99
CA ALA A 133 -26.07 -14.95 -6.40
C ALA A 133 -26.16 -15.27 -4.89
N ASP A 134 -25.33 -16.19 -4.43
CA ASP A 134 -25.15 -16.49 -3.01
C ASP A 134 -24.56 -15.26 -2.29
N MET A 135 -25.33 -14.65 -1.40
CA MET A 135 -24.98 -13.40 -0.70
C MET A 135 -23.61 -13.48 -0.02
N GLU A 136 -23.24 -14.65 0.55
CA GLU A 136 -21.93 -14.84 1.19
C GLU A 136 -20.79 -14.67 0.17
N ARG A 137 -20.98 -15.12 -1.07
CA ARG A 137 -19.97 -14.96 -2.14
C ARG A 137 -19.92 -13.52 -2.64
N VAL A 138 -21.07 -12.87 -2.73
CA VAL A 138 -21.15 -11.45 -3.12
C VAL A 138 -20.38 -10.61 -2.11
N GLU A 139 -20.62 -10.81 -0.81
CA GLU A 139 -19.92 -10.10 0.26
C GLU A 139 -18.40 -10.33 0.20
N LEU A 140 -17.95 -11.58 0.05
CA LEU A 140 -16.53 -11.91 -0.05
C LEU A 140 -15.86 -11.28 -1.28
N ASN A 141 -16.55 -11.25 -2.42
CA ASN A 141 -16.04 -10.64 -3.65
C ASN A 141 -16.02 -9.11 -3.53
N LEU A 142 -17.11 -8.51 -3.06
CA LEU A 142 -17.24 -7.08 -2.87
C LEU A 142 -16.13 -6.55 -1.97
N LYS A 143 -15.90 -7.21 -0.82
CA LYS A 143 -14.80 -6.86 0.10
C LYS A 143 -13.42 -7.00 -0.54
N SER A 144 -13.20 -8.04 -1.33
CA SER A 144 -11.91 -8.26 -2.01
C SER A 144 -11.62 -7.20 -3.07
N TRP A 145 -12.63 -6.82 -3.86
CA TRP A 145 -12.52 -5.78 -4.89
C TRP A 145 -12.46 -4.38 -4.29
N SER A 146 -13.19 -4.13 -3.19
CA SER A 146 -13.13 -2.89 -2.39
C SER A 146 -11.70 -2.63 -1.94
N VAL A 147 -11.07 -3.58 -1.25
CA VAL A 147 -9.69 -3.45 -0.80
C VAL A 147 -8.73 -3.19 -1.96
N LEU A 148 -8.86 -3.91 -3.08
CA LEU A 148 -7.95 -3.71 -4.22
C LEU A 148 -8.10 -2.30 -4.82
N PHE A 149 -9.32 -1.86 -5.11
CA PHE A 149 -9.55 -0.58 -5.79
C PHE A 149 -9.41 0.62 -4.86
N SER A 150 -9.74 0.52 -3.57
CA SER A 150 -9.51 1.57 -2.58
C SER A 150 -8.02 1.90 -2.48
N HIS A 151 -7.16 0.89 -2.51
CA HIS A 151 -5.71 1.11 -2.47
C HIS A 151 -5.17 1.68 -3.79
N VAL A 152 -5.64 1.22 -4.95
CA VAL A 152 -5.26 1.81 -6.25
C VAL A 152 -5.66 3.28 -6.33
N ALA A 153 -6.91 3.60 -5.97
CA ALA A 153 -7.41 4.97 -5.93
C ALA A 153 -6.69 5.79 -4.87
N GLY A 154 -6.32 5.19 -3.74
CA GLY A 154 -5.49 5.79 -2.69
C GLY A 154 -4.10 6.20 -3.19
N PHE A 155 -3.40 5.33 -3.93
CA PHE A 155 -2.11 5.68 -4.54
C PHE A 155 -2.25 6.76 -5.62
N ALA A 156 -3.33 6.72 -6.41
CA ALA A 156 -3.63 7.79 -7.38
C ALA A 156 -3.90 9.13 -6.70
N THR A 157 -4.60 9.10 -5.56
CA THR A 157 -4.89 10.28 -4.73
C THR A 157 -3.61 10.84 -4.10
N ILE A 158 -2.73 9.96 -3.60
CA ILE A 158 -1.39 10.34 -3.13
C ILE A 158 -0.60 11.03 -4.25
N ASN A 159 -0.60 10.48 -5.46
CA ASN A 159 0.14 11.06 -6.57
C ASN A 159 -0.40 12.45 -6.94
N ALA A 160 -1.72 12.59 -7.08
CA ALA A 160 -2.35 13.86 -7.46
C ALA A 160 -2.14 14.99 -6.46
N TRP A 161 -2.38 14.73 -5.17
CA TRP A 161 -2.18 15.76 -4.14
C TRP A 161 -0.69 15.92 -3.78
N GLY A 162 0.12 14.87 -3.96
CA GLY A 162 1.57 14.89 -3.79
C GLY A 162 2.27 15.74 -4.85
N SER A 163 1.86 15.65 -6.12
CA SER A 163 2.39 16.51 -7.19
C SER A 163 2.01 17.97 -6.94
N LEU A 164 0.79 18.24 -6.44
CA LEU A 164 0.40 19.58 -5.99
C LEU A 164 1.30 20.08 -4.83
N GLN A 165 1.58 19.24 -3.82
CA GLN A 165 2.50 19.56 -2.72
C GLN A 165 3.89 19.93 -3.22
N GLN A 166 4.44 19.12 -4.14
CA GLN A 166 5.84 19.22 -4.56
C GLN A 166 6.09 20.30 -5.61
N LYS A 167 5.13 20.58 -6.49
CA LYS A 167 5.29 21.56 -7.57
C LYS A 167 4.93 22.97 -7.14
N PHE A 168 3.83 23.13 -6.39
CA PHE A 168 3.25 24.45 -6.10
C PHE A 168 3.40 24.89 -4.63
N PHE A 169 3.48 23.95 -3.68
CA PHE A 169 3.47 24.27 -2.25
C PHE A 169 4.81 23.98 -1.53
N ASN A 170 5.90 23.74 -2.27
CA ASN A 170 7.21 23.35 -1.73
C ASN A 170 8.00 24.47 -1.00
N SER A 171 7.46 25.70 -0.92
CA SER A 171 8.20 26.86 -0.41
C SER A 171 8.43 26.84 1.10
N SER A 172 7.52 26.27 1.89
CA SER A 172 7.72 26.05 3.32
C SER A 172 6.87 24.90 3.86
N PRO A 173 7.25 24.29 5.00
CA PRO A 173 6.50 23.16 5.56
C PRO A 173 5.03 23.48 5.87
N LEU A 174 4.73 24.73 6.22
CA LEU A 174 3.35 25.17 6.43
C LEU A 174 2.55 25.20 5.12
N HIS A 175 3.16 25.61 3.99
CA HIS A 175 2.49 25.58 2.70
C HIS A 175 2.23 24.14 2.24
N VAL A 176 3.20 23.24 2.41
CA VAL A 176 3.00 21.80 2.11
C VAL A 176 1.88 21.22 2.97
N LEU A 177 1.81 21.59 4.25
CA LEU A 177 0.74 21.16 5.15
C LEU A 177 -0.64 21.69 4.72
N LEU A 178 -0.74 22.87 4.09
CA LEU A 178 -2.03 23.42 3.58
C LEU A 178 -2.67 22.54 2.50
N VAL A 179 -1.88 21.72 1.79
CA VAL A 179 -2.44 20.79 0.81
C VAL A 179 -3.28 19.69 1.48
N VAL A 180 -3.03 19.36 2.75
CA VAL A 180 -3.82 18.36 3.50
C VAL A 180 -5.28 18.83 3.71
N PRO A 181 -5.59 19.99 4.31
CA PRO A 181 -6.98 20.43 4.40
C PRO A 181 -7.60 20.70 3.02
N MET A 182 -6.83 21.16 2.03
CA MET A 182 -7.32 21.32 0.66
C MET A 182 -7.73 20.00 0.02
N GLY A 183 -6.90 18.96 0.15
CA GLY A 183 -7.20 17.61 -0.32
C GLY A 183 -8.38 17.00 0.43
N SER A 184 -8.51 17.28 1.73
CA SER A 184 -9.63 16.79 2.55
C SER A 184 -10.94 17.35 2.02
N VAL A 185 -11.00 18.66 1.80
CA VAL A 185 -12.18 19.32 1.23
C VAL A 185 -12.45 18.83 -0.20
N GLY A 186 -11.41 18.68 -1.02
CA GLY A 186 -11.54 18.17 -2.38
C GLY A 186 -12.15 16.77 -2.43
N LEU A 187 -11.65 15.84 -1.61
CA LEU A 187 -12.19 14.48 -1.51
C LEU A 187 -13.61 14.47 -0.96
N LEU A 188 -13.90 15.23 0.10
CA LEU A 188 -15.26 15.35 0.66
C LEU A 188 -16.27 15.83 -0.39
N LEU A 189 -15.89 16.80 -1.24
CA LEU A 189 -16.75 17.26 -2.32
C LEU A 189 -16.99 16.18 -3.38
N ILE A 190 -15.94 15.42 -3.74
CA ILE A 190 -16.05 14.33 -4.71
C ILE A 190 -16.93 13.20 -4.16
N TYR A 191 -16.69 12.78 -2.92
CA TYR A 191 -17.48 11.73 -2.26
C TYR A 191 -18.93 12.15 -2.09
N HIS A 192 -19.20 13.42 -1.75
CA HIS A 192 -20.57 13.91 -1.71
C HIS A 192 -21.27 13.84 -3.08
N ILE A 193 -20.54 14.09 -4.18
CA ILE A 193 -21.10 13.92 -5.53
C ILE A 193 -21.36 12.44 -5.82
N PHE A 194 -20.44 11.54 -5.46
CA PHE A 194 -20.64 10.10 -5.64
C PHE A 194 -21.78 9.57 -4.81
N ASP A 195 -21.93 10.03 -3.57
CA ASP A 195 -23.03 9.69 -2.69
C ASP A 195 -24.40 10.03 -3.31
N ILE A 196 -24.55 11.27 -3.80
CA ILE A 196 -25.76 11.68 -4.54
C ILE A 196 -26.02 10.79 -5.76
N ILE A 197 -24.97 10.40 -6.49
CA ILE A 197 -25.10 9.52 -7.66
C ILE A 197 -25.52 8.12 -7.24
N ARG A 198 -24.92 7.55 -6.18
CA ARG A 198 -25.24 6.21 -5.65
C ARG A 198 -26.66 6.15 -5.11
N GLU A 199 -27.05 7.11 -4.27
CA GLU A 199 -28.40 7.19 -3.70
C GLU A 199 -29.46 7.30 -4.80
N ARG A 200 -29.18 8.09 -5.84
CA ARG A 200 -30.05 8.17 -7.01
C ARG A 200 -30.14 6.84 -7.75
N ILE A 201 -29.04 6.10 -7.90
CA ILE A 201 -29.02 4.82 -8.62
C ILE A 201 -29.79 3.76 -7.84
N ALA A 202 -29.60 3.65 -6.53
CA ALA A 202 -30.29 2.68 -5.69
C ALA A 202 -31.82 2.84 -5.78
N HIS A 203 -32.32 4.07 -5.70
CA HIS A 203 -33.76 4.32 -5.78
C HIS A 203 -34.38 4.28 -7.20
N MET A 204 -33.65 3.86 -8.25
CA MET A 204 -34.18 3.88 -9.63
C MET A 204 -35.16 2.75 -9.95
N ASP A 205 -35.07 1.59 -9.29
CA ASP A 205 -35.90 0.43 -9.64
C ASP A 205 -37.24 0.44 -8.88
N ASP A 206 -37.20 0.21 -7.57
CA ASP A 206 -38.39 0.06 -6.72
C ASP A 206 -38.63 1.25 -5.76
N GLY A 207 -37.65 2.15 -5.63
CA GLY A 207 -37.68 3.30 -4.73
C GLY A 207 -37.39 2.97 -3.27
N GLU A 208 -37.03 1.73 -2.94
CA GLU A 208 -36.47 1.32 -1.65
C GLU A 208 -34.97 1.02 -1.82
N LYS A 209 -34.28 0.59 -0.75
CA LYS A 209 -32.91 0.08 -0.83
C LYS A 209 -32.97 -1.39 -0.47
N ASP A 210 -32.52 -2.27 -1.35
CA ASP A 210 -32.40 -3.70 -1.06
C ASP A 210 -31.12 -4.02 -0.24
N GLU A 211 -30.95 -5.28 0.18
CA GLU A 211 -29.78 -5.72 0.95
C GLU A 211 -28.46 -5.60 0.16
N TYR A 212 -28.50 -5.77 -1.17
CA TYR A 212 -27.33 -5.63 -2.05
C TYR A 212 -26.90 -4.18 -2.23
N GLU A 213 -27.87 -3.27 -2.35
CA GLU A 213 -27.69 -1.83 -2.46
C GLU A 213 -27.19 -1.22 -1.14
N GLU A 214 -27.73 -1.66 0.00
CA GLU A 214 -27.21 -1.29 1.31
C GLU A 214 -25.75 -1.76 1.46
N LYS A 215 -25.45 -3.00 1.09
CA LYS A 215 -24.06 -3.51 1.11
C LYS A 215 -23.14 -2.76 0.16
N TRP A 216 -23.63 -2.39 -1.04
CA TRP A 216 -22.86 -1.58 -1.98
C TRP A 216 -22.50 -0.23 -1.38
N ASP A 217 -23.48 0.43 -0.75
CA ASP A 217 -23.33 1.74 -0.13
C ASP A 217 -22.29 1.69 1.00
N GLU A 218 -22.46 0.75 1.94
CA GLU A 218 -21.56 0.55 3.09
C GLU A 218 -20.11 0.26 2.66
N GLU A 219 -19.89 -0.73 1.80
CA GLU A 219 -18.53 -1.14 1.41
C GLU A 219 -17.84 -0.09 0.53
N THR A 220 -18.61 0.74 -0.18
CA THR A 220 -18.08 1.86 -0.95
C THR A 220 -17.69 3.02 -0.03
N GLU A 221 -18.49 3.34 0.99
CA GLU A 221 -18.11 4.34 2.00
C GLU A 221 -16.85 3.91 2.77
N GLU A 222 -16.75 2.62 3.11
CA GLU A 222 -15.54 2.06 3.73
C GLU A 222 -14.32 2.21 2.80
N ALA A 223 -14.48 1.94 1.49
CA ALA A 223 -13.44 2.15 0.48
C ALA A 223 -13.02 3.62 0.32
N GLU A 224 -13.97 4.57 0.33
CA GLU A 224 -13.69 6.00 0.26
C GLU A 224 -12.94 6.50 1.50
N ASN A 225 -13.33 6.02 2.68
CA ASN A 225 -12.62 6.30 3.92
C ASN A 225 -11.19 5.75 3.91
N ASP A 226 -10.95 4.56 3.33
CA ASP A 226 -9.62 4.01 3.12
C ASP A 226 -8.76 4.91 2.20
N VAL A 227 -9.32 5.36 1.07
CA VAL A 227 -8.64 6.28 0.13
C VAL A 227 -8.24 7.58 0.83
N ALA A 228 -9.17 8.20 1.57
CA ALA A 228 -8.89 9.41 2.32
C ALA A 228 -7.85 9.14 3.42
N GLY A 229 -8.03 8.11 4.24
CA GLY A 229 -7.10 7.76 5.31
C GLY A 229 -5.67 7.55 4.80
N LEU A 230 -5.51 6.79 3.71
CA LEU A 230 -4.22 6.51 3.09
C LEU A 230 -3.57 7.78 2.54
N SER A 231 -4.32 8.59 1.78
CA SER A 231 -3.77 9.79 1.15
C SER A 231 -3.47 10.91 2.14
N MET A 232 -4.37 11.19 3.07
CA MET A 232 -4.21 12.30 4.02
C MET A 232 -3.10 12.03 5.03
N SER A 233 -2.98 10.79 5.49
CA SER A 233 -1.88 10.39 6.37
C SER A 233 -0.53 10.52 5.65
N PHE A 234 -0.43 10.07 4.40
CA PHE A 234 0.80 10.15 3.61
C PHE A 234 1.26 11.59 3.37
N LEU A 235 0.36 12.47 2.95
CA LEU A 235 0.65 13.91 2.72
C LEU A 235 1.03 14.63 4.02
N THR A 236 0.43 14.24 5.15
CA THR A 236 0.78 14.75 6.48
C THR A 236 2.20 14.32 6.88
N VAL A 237 2.55 13.06 6.65
CA VAL A 237 3.90 12.53 6.89
C VAL A 237 4.92 13.23 5.99
N GLN A 238 4.60 13.52 4.73
CA GLN A 238 5.49 14.30 3.85
C GLN A 238 5.74 15.71 4.41
N ALA A 239 4.69 16.42 4.83
CA ALA A 239 4.84 17.74 5.43
C ALA A 239 5.68 17.72 6.72
N MET A 240 5.46 16.71 7.57
CA MET A 240 6.24 16.50 8.79
C MET A 240 7.70 16.19 8.49
N ARG A 241 7.98 15.30 7.53
CA ARG A 241 9.34 14.99 7.09
C ARG A 241 10.03 16.25 6.59
N PHE A 242 9.37 17.03 5.75
CA PHE A 242 9.92 18.29 5.25
C PHE A 242 10.22 19.29 6.38
N ALA A 243 9.37 19.38 7.40
CA ALA A 243 9.61 20.23 8.57
C ALA A 243 10.85 19.83 9.38
N ILE A 244 11.22 18.54 9.38
CA ILE A 244 12.32 17.98 10.18
C ILE A 244 13.62 17.90 9.38
N SER A 245 13.55 17.33 8.18
CA SER A 245 14.70 17.09 7.30
C SER A 245 15.09 18.33 6.49
N GLY A 246 14.14 19.24 6.25
CA GLY A 246 14.30 20.36 5.32
C GLY A 246 14.23 19.95 3.85
N ILE A 247 13.92 18.68 3.56
CA ILE A 247 13.88 18.10 2.22
C ILE A 247 12.49 17.51 2.00
N LEU A 248 11.80 17.94 0.96
CA LEU A 248 10.49 17.43 0.60
C LEU A 248 10.68 16.14 -0.22
N PRO A 249 10.18 14.98 0.23
CA PRO A 249 10.26 13.74 -0.54
C PRO A 249 9.42 13.82 -1.83
N ASN A 250 9.70 12.95 -2.79
CA ASN A 250 8.88 12.80 -4.00
C ASN A 250 7.54 12.10 -3.69
N GLN A 251 6.70 11.89 -4.71
CA GLN A 251 5.36 11.30 -4.55
C GLN A 251 5.39 9.85 -4.03
N GLU A 252 6.53 9.17 -4.19
CA GLU A 252 6.79 7.83 -3.62
C GLU A 252 7.39 7.89 -2.21
N GLY A 253 7.60 9.09 -1.66
CA GLY A 253 8.24 9.29 -0.35
C GLY A 253 9.77 9.12 -0.37
N LEU A 254 10.38 9.05 -1.54
CA LEU A 254 11.83 8.93 -1.72
C LEU A 254 12.51 10.29 -1.71
N GLU A 255 13.72 10.33 -1.15
CA GLU A 255 14.61 11.48 -1.21
C GLU A 255 15.80 11.17 -2.12
N PRO A 256 16.42 12.17 -2.75
CA PRO A 256 17.65 11.97 -3.51
C PRO A 256 18.71 11.26 -2.66
N TRP A 257 19.46 10.32 -3.25
CA TRP A 257 20.37 9.45 -2.50
C TRP A 257 21.37 10.20 -1.60
N GLY A 258 21.91 11.33 -2.08
CA GLY A 258 22.83 12.16 -1.30
C GLY A 258 22.19 12.80 -0.06
N ALA A 259 20.91 13.13 -0.11
CA ALA A 259 20.15 13.61 1.03
C ALA A 259 19.87 12.48 2.03
N ALA A 260 19.41 11.34 1.53
CA ALA A 260 19.01 10.19 2.34
C ALA A 260 20.12 9.67 3.27
N ILE A 261 21.39 9.73 2.84
CA ILE A 261 22.55 9.30 3.65
C ILE A 261 23.11 10.39 4.57
N SER A 262 22.61 11.63 4.45
CA SER A 262 23.18 12.81 5.12
C SER A 262 22.38 13.27 6.34
N HIS A 263 21.26 12.61 6.65
CA HIS A 263 20.44 12.99 7.80
C HIS A 263 21.17 12.81 9.12
N THR A 264 20.99 13.80 9.99
CA THR A 264 21.58 13.75 11.34
C THR A 264 20.83 12.74 12.21
N PRO A 265 21.50 12.05 13.16
CA PRO A 265 20.83 11.14 14.09
C PRO A 265 19.66 11.80 14.84
N HIS A 266 19.76 13.10 15.12
CA HIS A 266 18.69 13.88 15.74
C HIS A 266 17.41 13.89 14.90
N GLN A 267 17.51 14.11 13.58
CA GLN A 267 16.34 14.08 12.68
C GLN A 267 15.69 12.69 12.66
N CYS A 268 16.50 11.64 12.62
CA CYS A 268 16.01 10.26 12.67
C CYS A 268 15.27 9.95 13.98
N HIS A 269 15.83 10.34 15.13
CA HIS A 269 15.19 10.15 16.43
C HIS A 269 13.90 10.96 16.58
N LEU A 270 13.85 12.17 16.03
CA LEU A 270 12.64 12.98 16.05
C LEU A 270 11.51 12.33 15.24
N LEU A 271 11.82 11.81 14.04
CA LEU A 271 10.87 11.07 13.22
C LEU A 271 10.37 9.79 13.91
N MET A 272 11.26 9.04 14.57
CA MET A 272 10.88 7.89 15.39
C MET A 272 9.95 8.29 16.55
N GLY A 273 10.25 9.41 17.21
CA GLY A 273 9.43 9.97 18.28
C GLY A 273 8.03 10.37 17.80
N CYS A 274 7.92 11.03 16.65
CA CYS A 274 6.63 11.36 16.03
C CYS A 274 5.83 10.10 15.71
N GLY A 275 6.46 9.07 15.13
CA GLY A 275 5.82 7.79 14.87
C GLY A 275 5.30 7.12 16.14
N PHE A 276 6.08 7.14 17.23
CA PHE A 276 5.65 6.61 18.52
C PHE A 276 4.46 7.39 19.12
N ILE A 277 4.43 8.71 18.97
CA ILE A 277 3.29 9.53 19.40
C ILE A 277 2.03 9.16 18.63
N PHE A 278 2.10 9.03 17.30
CA PHE A 278 0.95 8.61 16.51
C PHE A 278 0.47 7.21 16.87
N PHE A 279 1.40 6.28 17.14
CA PHE A 279 1.06 4.95 17.63
C PHE A 279 0.29 5.00 18.96
N LEU A 280 0.77 5.80 19.93
CA LEU A 280 0.05 5.97 21.19
C LEU A 280 -1.32 6.62 21.01
N LEU A 281 -1.44 7.61 20.11
CA LEU A 281 -2.72 8.23 19.79
C LEU A 281 -3.70 7.25 19.14
N SER A 282 -3.22 6.32 18.31
CA SER A 282 -4.07 5.30 17.69
C SER A 282 -4.62 4.26 18.69
N MET A 283 -4.00 4.15 19.87
CA MET A 283 -4.44 3.25 20.94
C MET A 283 -5.36 3.92 21.98
N ALA A 284 -5.47 5.24 21.95
CA ALA A 284 -6.25 6.04 22.90
C ALA A 284 -7.68 6.25 22.41
#